data_AF-A0A967VWL2-F1
#
_entry.id   AF-A0A967VWL2-F1
#
_cell.length_a   1.000
_cell.length_b   1.000
_cell.length_c   1.000
_cell.angle_alpha   90.00
_cell.angle_beta   90.00
_cell.angle_gamma   90.00
#
_symmetry.space_group_name_H-M   'P 1'
#
loop_
_entity.id
_entity.type
_entity.pdbx_description
1 polymer ?
#
loop_
_entity_poly.entity_id
_entity_poly.type
_entity_poly.pdbx_seq_one_letter_code
_entity_poly.pdbx_strand_id
1 'polypeptide(L)'
;MARRYILFSLLVLFITGITAFVKQTETLTIKNTVDMRNGPGSYYELILRLNPGTEVSEIDKKQQWLKIQTNKKEGWIPERAAYVDRDKKQTTPDQEEISQEAQAAFEELGEQDSTKEDPYASPAQVAAAVKGFATDFT
;
A
#
# COMPACT_ATOMS: atom_id res chain seq x y z
N MET A 1 39.92 36.31 -39.93
CA MET A 1 39.81 35.18 -38.98
C MET A 1 38.48 35.13 -38.21
N ALA A 2 37.87 36.25 -37.80
CA ALA A 2 36.62 36.26 -36.99
C ALA A 2 35.34 35.75 -37.70
N ARG A 3 35.22 35.86 -39.03
CA ARG A 3 34.01 35.44 -39.78
C ARG A 3 33.74 33.93 -39.81
N ARG A 4 34.75 33.08 -39.61
CA ARG A 4 34.58 31.60 -39.54
C ARG A 4 34.04 31.15 -38.18
N TYR A 5 34.28 31.92 -37.11
CA TYR A 5 33.77 31.63 -35.77
C TYR A 5 32.37 32.19 -35.53
N ILE A 6 31.89 33.16 -36.33
CA ILE A 6 30.52 33.68 -36.24
C ILE A 6 29.48 32.63 -36.68
N LEU A 7 29.77 31.84 -37.71
CA LEU A 7 28.89 30.75 -38.14
C LEU A 7 28.97 29.52 -37.20
N PHE A 8 30.16 29.23 -36.64
CA PHE A 8 30.30 28.19 -35.61
C PHE A 8 29.67 28.60 -34.27
N SER A 9 29.69 29.89 -33.91
CA SER A 9 29.09 30.42 -32.68
C SER A 9 27.56 30.47 -32.73
N LEU A 10 26.95 30.67 -33.91
CA LEU A 10 25.49 30.57 -34.08
C LEU A 10 24.99 29.12 -34.06
N LEU A 11 25.83 28.15 -34.45
CA LEU A 11 25.52 26.73 -34.37
C LEU A 11 25.51 26.23 -32.91
N VAL A 12 26.46 26.68 -32.08
CA VAL A 12 26.55 26.29 -30.66
C VAL A 12 25.39 26.86 -29.83
N LEU A 13 24.85 28.02 -30.19
CA LEU A 13 23.70 28.66 -29.52
C LEU A 13 22.34 28.08 -29.93
N PHE A 14 22.28 27.33 -31.04
CA PHE A 14 21.08 26.62 -31.47
C PHE A 14 20.98 25.21 -30.83
N ILE A 15 22.12 24.58 -30.54
CA ILE A 15 22.16 23.21 -29.95
C ILE A 15 21.88 23.22 -28.44
N THR A 16 22.14 24.32 -27.73
CA THR A 16 21.86 24.44 -26.28
C THR A 16 20.41 24.79 -25.94
N GLY A 17 19.55 25.02 -26.95
CA GLY A 17 18.23 25.62 -26.76
C GLY A 17 17.05 24.67 -26.49
N ILE A 18 17.24 23.35 -26.49
CA ILE A 18 16.11 22.41 -26.32
C ILE A 18 16.50 21.26 -25.39
N THR A 19 16.49 21.52 -24.08
CA THR A 19 16.38 20.44 -23.09
C THR A 19 15.00 20.51 -22.45
N ALA A 20 13.99 19.99 -23.15
CA ALA A 20 12.72 19.69 -22.53
C ALA A 20 12.94 18.52 -21.56
N PHE A 21 13.03 18.82 -20.27
CA PHE A 21 13.05 17.79 -19.23
C PHE A 21 11.63 17.21 -19.15
N VAL A 22 11.38 16.11 -19.85
CA VAL A 22 10.12 15.38 -19.74
C VAL A 22 10.09 14.75 -18.35
N LYS A 23 9.18 15.21 -17.48
CA LYS A 23 8.98 14.60 -16.16
C LYS A 23 8.37 13.22 -16.38
N GLN A 24 9.05 12.17 -15.92
CA GLN A 24 8.58 10.80 -16.05
C GLN A 24 7.34 10.62 -15.17
N THR A 25 6.18 10.46 -15.79
CA THR A 25 4.92 10.16 -15.12
C THR A 25 4.71 8.65 -15.10
N GLU A 26 4.48 8.10 -13.91
CA GLU A 26 4.13 6.68 -13.75
C GLU A 26 2.62 6.53 -13.96
N THR A 27 2.20 5.52 -14.73
CA THR A 27 0.77 5.21 -14.89
C THR A 27 0.32 4.36 -13.71
N LEU A 28 -0.74 4.81 -13.04
CA LEU A 28 -1.34 4.14 -11.90
C LEU A 28 -2.75 3.69 -12.24
N THR A 29 -3.15 2.56 -11.67
CA THR A 29 -4.51 2.04 -11.74
C THR A 29 -5.18 2.19 -10.39
N ILE A 30 -6.41 2.72 -10.39
CA ILE A 30 -7.20 2.88 -9.17
C ILE A 30 -7.72 1.52 -8.68
N LYS A 31 -7.43 1.17 -7.42
CA LYS A 31 -7.85 -0.10 -6.80
C LYS A 31 -9.34 -0.15 -6.49
N ASN A 32 -9.84 0.89 -5.83
CA ASN A 32 -11.20 1.01 -5.33
C ASN A 32 -11.74 2.43 -5.61
N THR A 33 -13.06 2.61 -5.56
CA THR A 33 -13.67 3.95 -5.71
C THR A 33 -13.03 4.92 -4.74
N VAL A 34 -12.47 6.01 -5.27
CA VAL A 34 -11.71 7.00 -4.47
C VAL A 34 -12.14 8.42 -4.80
N ASP A 35 -12.10 9.24 -3.76
CA ASP A 35 -12.40 10.65 -3.79
C ASP A 35 -11.12 11.46 -4.06
N MET A 36 -11.06 12.11 -5.22
CA MET A 36 -10.00 13.03 -5.63
C MET A 36 -10.27 14.44 -5.09
N ARG A 37 -9.30 14.99 -4.37
CA ARG A 37 -9.42 16.24 -3.61
C ARG A 37 -8.50 17.35 -4.13
N ASN A 38 -8.76 18.59 -3.75
CA ASN A 38 -7.94 19.74 -4.17
C ASN A 38 -6.60 19.86 -3.43
N GLY A 39 -6.37 19.06 -2.39
CA GLY A 39 -5.13 19.09 -1.63
C GLY A 39 -4.82 17.77 -0.93
N PRO A 40 -3.60 17.63 -0.39
CA PRO A 40 -3.12 16.42 0.27
C PRO A 40 -3.69 16.31 1.68
N GLY A 41 -4.97 15.97 1.79
CA GLY A 41 -5.68 15.88 3.07
C GLY A 41 -7.16 15.56 2.92
N SER A 42 -7.76 14.94 3.93
CA SER A 42 -9.19 14.64 3.97
C SER A 42 -10.09 15.87 4.16
N TYR A 43 -9.53 16.97 4.69
CA TYR A 43 -10.23 18.23 4.92
C TYR A 43 -10.35 19.10 3.66
N TYR A 44 -9.62 18.78 2.59
CA TYR A 44 -9.76 19.48 1.31
C TYR A 44 -11.03 19.05 0.59
N GLU A 45 -11.58 19.96 -0.20
CA GLU A 45 -12.79 19.73 -0.98
C GLU A 45 -12.64 18.59 -1.98
N LEU A 46 -13.73 17.83 -2.14
CA LEU A 46 -13.88 16.81 -3.16
C LEU A 46 -14.07 17.48 -4.53
N ILE A 47 -13.26 17.08 -5.51
CA ILE A 47 -13.38 17.58 -6.88
C ILE A 47 -14.02 16.52 -7.79
N LEU A 48 -13.61 15.26 -7.63
CA LEU A 48 -14.04 14.18 -8.50
C LEU A 48 -14.03 12.86 -7.75
N ARG A 49 -14.90 11.93 -8.15
CA ARG A 49 -14.87 10.54 -7.70
C ARG A 49 -14.39 9.66 -8.85
N LEU A 50 -13.33 8.89 -8.60
CA LEU A 50 -12.74 7.96 -9.56
C LEU A 50 -13.23 6.55 -9.27
N ASN A 51 -13.52 5.80 -10.34
CA ASN A 51 -13.95 4.41 -10.25
C ASN A 51 -12.74 3.46 -10.26
N PRO A 52 -12.88 2.24 -9.71
CA PRO A 52 -11.88 1.19 -9.83
C PRO A 52 -11.50 0.94 -11.30
N GLY A 53 -10.23 0.62 -11.55
CA GLY A 53 -9.71 0.36 -12.90
C GLY A 53 -9.45 1.61 -13.74
N THR A 54 -9.69 2.82 -13.20
CA THR A 54 -9.34 4.05 -13.91
C THR A 54 -7.82 4.20 -13.97
N GLU A 55 -7.27 4.40 -15.15
CA GLU A 55 -5.86 4.72 -15.36
C GLU A 55 -5.64 6.23 -15.18
N VAL A 56 -4.64 6.59 -14.40
CA VAL A 56 -4.26 7.98 -14.11
C VAL A 56 -2.75 8.11 -14.11
N SER A 57 -2.24 9.30 -14.41
CA SER A 57 -0.80 9.56 -14.38
C SER A 57 -0.40 10.21 -13.05
N GLU A 58 0.57 9.63 -12.36
CA GLU A 58 1.19 10.26 -11.20
C GLU A 58 2.09 11.41 -11.66
N ILE A 59 1.86 12.60 -11.10
CA ILE A 59 2.64 13.81 -11.40
C ILE A 59 3.43 14.31 -10.20
N ASP A 60 3.03 13.98 -8.97
CA ASP A 60 3.73 14.36 -7.76
C ASP A 60 3.31 13.48 -6.57
N LYS A 61 4.14 13.46 -5.52
CA LYS A 61 3.87 12.74 -4.28
C LYS A 61 4.20 13.60 -3.08
N LYS A 62 3.27 13.65 -2.11
CA LYS A 62 3.46 14.34 -0.85
C LYS A 62 2.95 13.50 0.31
N GLN A 63 3.88 13.02 1.13
CA GLN A 63 3.57 12.12 2.25
C GLN A 63 2.77 10.90 1.78
N GLN A 64 1.54 10.71 2.27
CA GLN A 64 0.64 9.62 1.92
C GLN A 64 -0.40 10.00 0.85
N TRP A 65 -0.10 11.05 0.07
CA TRP A 65 -0.96 11.57 -0.98
C TRP A 65 -0.23 11.61 -2.31
N LEU A 66 -0.90 11.14 -3.35
CA LEU A 66 -0.44 11.18 -4.73
C LEU A 66 -1.21 12.26 -5.46
N LYS A 67 -0.48 13.17 -6.11
CA LYS A 67 -1.06 14.09 -7.07
C LYS A 67 -1.12 13.37 -8.41
N ILE A 68 -2.33 13.22 -8.90
CA ILE A 68 -2.62 12.54 -10.16
C ILE A 68 -3.18 13.53 -11.17
N GLN A 69 -2.86 13.30 -12.43
CA GLN A 69 -3.44 13.97 -13.57
C GLN A 69 -4.43 13.03 -14.26
N THR A 70 -5.67 13.46 -14.37
CA THR A 70 -6.68 12.82 -15.22
C THR A 70 -6.82 13.58 -16.54
N ASN A 71 -7.55 13.04 -17.51
CA ASN A 71 -7.84 13.72 -18.79
C ASN A 71 -8.53 15.09 -18.63
N LYS A 72 -9.17 15.36 -17.48
CA LYS A 72 -9.94 16.59 -17.25
C LYS A 72 -9.26 17.54 -16.25
N LYS A 73 -8.67 17.01 -15.18
CA LYS A 73 -8.18 17.80 -14.06
C LYS A 73 -7.10 17.07 -13.25
N GLU A 74 -6.29 17.84 -12.54
CA GLU A 74 -5.39 17.34 -11.51
C GLU A 74 -6.04 17.36 -10.12
N GLY A 75 -5.60 16.45 -9.26
CA GLY A 75 -6.02 16.40 -7.87
C GLY A 75 -5.23 15.41 -7.05
N TRP A 76 -5.59 15.28 -5.78
CA TRP A 76 -4.90 14.44 -4.81
C TRP A 76 -5.75 13.25 -4.40
N ILE A 77 -5.12 12.09 -4.33
CA ILE A 77 -5.70 10.85 -3.81
C ILE A 77 -4.81 10.25 -2.73
N PRO A 78 -5.35 9.45 -1.80
CA PRO A 78 -4.53 8.67 -0.86
C PRO A 78 -3.67 7.67 -1.63
N GLU A 79 -2.40 7.53 -1.25
CA GLU A 79 -1.45 6.62 -1.89
C GLU A 79 -1.95 5.18 -1.97
N ARG A 80 -2.59 4.69 -0.90
CA ARG A 80 -3.18 3.34 -0.82
C ARG A 80 -4.31 3.06 -1.82
N ALA A 81 -4.84 4.09 -2.48
CA ALA A 81 -5.98 3.96 -3.39
C ALA A 81 -5.56 3.56 -4.81
N ALA A 82 -4.27 3.67 -5.14
CA ALA A 82 -3.74 3.37 -6.45
C ALA A 82 -2.59 2.36 -6.35
N TYR A 83 -2.36 1.63 -7.43
CA TYR A 83 -1.22 0.73 -7.57
C TYR A 83 -0.62 0.92 -8.95
N VAL A 84 0.68 0.69 -9.04
CA VAL A 84 1.36 0.58 -10.34
C VAL A 84 1.07 -0.82 -10.86
N ASP A 85 0.58 -0.92 -12.10
CA ASP A 85 0.53 -2.21 -12.80
C ASP A 85 1.95 -2.55 -13.25
N ARG A 86 2.77 -3.02 -12.31
CA ARG A 86 4.05 -3.62 -12.64
C ARG A 86 3.70 -4.98 -13.21
N ASP A 87 3.91 -5.14 -14.53
CA ASP A 87 3.82 -6.42 -15.24
C ASP A 87 4.15 -7.58 -14.30
N LYS A 88 3.20 -8.50 -14.14
CA LYS A 88 3.26 -9.72 -13.31
C LYS A 88 4.64 -10.41 -13.29
N LYS A 89 5.59 -9.88 -12.53
CA LYS A 89 6.87 -10.52 -12.23
C LYS A 89 7.30 -10.12 -10.81
N GLN A 90 7.09 -11.10 -9.93
CA GLN A 90 7.73 -11.30 -8.63
C GLN A 90 7.42 -10.30 -7.52
N THR A 91 6.45 -10.69 -6.69
CA THR A 91 6.71 -11.09 -5.29
C THR A 91 5.58 -12.00 -4.81
N THR A 92 5.54 -13.23 -5.32
CA THR A 92 5.06 -14.37 -4.53
C THR A 92 6.36 -15.06 -4.12
N PRO A 93 6.83 -14.94 -2.86
CA PRO A 93 7.74 -15.97 -2.36
C PRO A 93 6.96 -17.29 -2.49
N ASP A 94 7.59 -18.29 -3.10
CA ASP A 94 6.94 -19.52 -3.55
C ASP A 94 5.96 -20.01 -2.48
N GLN A 95 4.67 -19.96 -2.82
CA GLN A 95 3.56 -20.21 -1.88
C GLN A 95 3.68 -21.60 -1.24
N GLU A 96 4.39 -22.50 -1.91
CA GLU A 96 4.76 -23.83 -1.44
C GLU A 96 5.84 -23.80 -0.34
N GLU A 97 6.88 -22.96 -0.44
CA GLU A 97 7.92 -22.82 0.59
C GLU A 97 7.34 -22.22 1.88
N ILE A 98 6.54 -21.16 1.77
CA ILE A 98 5.89 -20.53 2.93
C ILE A 98 4.93 -21.50 3.62
N SER A 99 4.23 -22.34 2.85
CA SER A 99 3.30 -23.32 3.40
C SER A 99 4.04 -24.43 4.15
N GLN A 100 5.18 -24.88 3.63
CA GLN A 100 5.98 -25.92 4.28
C GLN A 100 6.69 -25.40 5.53
N GLU A 101 7.24 -24.19 5.49
CA GLU A 101 7.91 -23.57 6.64
C GLU A 101 6.91 -23.19 7.74
N ALA A 102 5.72 -22.70 7.37
CA ALA A 102 4.64 -22.47 8.34
C ALA A 102 4.14 -23.77 8.97
N GLN A 103 4.01 -24.85 8.18
CA GLN A 103 3.62 -26.17 8.71
C GLN A 103 4.68 -26.73 9.66
N ALA A 104 5.97 -26.65 9.29
CA ALA A 104 7.08 -27.09 10.14
C ALA A 104 7.16 -26.28 11.45
N ALA A 105 6.97 -24.96 11.39
CA ALA A 105 6.95 -24.11 12.58
C ALA A 105 5.74 -24.40 13.49
N PHE A 106 4.58 -24.73 12.92
CA PHE A 106 3.40 -25.13 13.68
C PHE A 106 3.57 -26.51 14.33
N GLU A 107 4.23 -27.46 13.65
CA GLU A 107 4.57 -28.79 14.21
C GLU A 107 5.56 -28.65 15.38
N GLU A 108 6.59 -27.80 15.22
CA GLU A 108 7.59 -27.54 16.28
C GLU A 108 6.97 -26.89 17.54
N LEU A 109 5.98 -26.02 17.37
CA LEU A 109 5.25 -25.40 18.48
C LEU A 109 4.11 -26.27 19.03
N GLY A 110 3.62 -27.24 18.25
CA GLY A 110 2.56 -28.17 18.63
C GLY A 110 3.02 -29.27 19.61
N GLU A 111 4.33 -29.50 19.70
CA GLU A 111 4.95 -30.48 20.61
C GLU A 111 5.09 -29.95 22.06
N GLN A 112 4.60 -28.75 22.37
CA GLN A 112 4.48 -28.32 23.76
C GLN A 112 3.26 -28.99 24.41
N ASP A 113 3.54 -30.15 25.02
CA ASP A 113 2.73 -30.95 25.94
C ASP A 113 1.48 -30.21 26.48
N SER A 114 0.38 -30.32 25.73
CA SER A 114 -0.94 -29.83 26.10
C SER A 114 -1.67 -30.76 27.06
N THR A 115 -1.03 -31.82 27.58
CA THR A 115 -1.73 -32.84 28.37
C THR A 115 -1.77 -32.60 29.88
N LYS A 116 -1.42 -31.41 30.40
CA LYS A 116 -1.44 -31.22 31.87
C LYS A 116 -2.15 -30.03 32.47
N GLU A 117 -2.76 -29.14 31.70
CA GLU A 117 -3.62 -28.12 32.30
C GLU A 117 -4.88 -27.93 31.46
N ASP A 118 -5.87 -28.81 31.67
CA ASP A 118 -7.25 -28.51 31.32
C ASP A 118 -7.63 -27.20 32.03
N PRO A 119 -7.81 -26.07 31.32
CA PRO A 119 -8.14 -24.80 31.97
C PRO A 119 -9.58 -24.79 32.50
N TYR A 120 -10.34 -25.84 32.20
CA TYR A 120 -11.72 -26.03 32.62
C TYR A 120 -11.77 -27.05 33.76
N ALA A 121 -12.15 -26.56 34.94
CA ALA A 121 -12.47 -27.42 36.06
C ALA A 121 -13.52 -28.47 35.65
N SER A 122 -13.34 -29.71 36.09
CA SER A 122 -14.29 -30.77 35.76
C SER A 122 -15.70 -30.42 36.28
N PRO A 123 -16.78 -30.90 35.64
CA PRO A 123 -18.14 -30.62 36.10
C PRO A 123 -18.36 -30.96 37.59
N ALA A 124 -17.64 -31.96 38.11
CA ALA A 124 -17.65 -32.33 39.52
C ALA A 124 -16.97 -31.28 40.42
N GLN A 125 -15.86 -30.68 39.99
CA GLN A 125 -15.18 -29.60 40.71
C GLN A 125 -16.03 -28.33 40.75
N VAL A 126 -16.70 -27.99 39.63
CA VAL A 126 -17.64 -26.87 39.56
C VAL A 126 -18.84 -27.11 40.48
N ALA A 127 -19.42 -28.31 40.46
CA ALA A 127 -20.54 -28.66 41.33
C ALA A 127 -20.17 -28.62 42.82
N ALA A 128 -18.97 -29.08 43.17
CA ALA A 128 -18.46 -29.02 44.54
C ALA A 128 -18.24 -27.56 45.00
N ALA A 129 -17.68 -26.71 44.14
CA ALA A 129 -17.45 -25.29 44.44
C ALA A 129 -18.76 -24.52 44.69
N VAL A 130 -19.78 -24.72 43.85
CA VAL A 130 -21.10 -24.08 44.02
C VAL A 130 -21.79 -24.56 45.30
N LYS A 131 -21.64 -25.84 45.64
CA LYS A 131 -22.24 -26.41 46.86
C LYS A 131 -21.56 -25.94 48.14
N GLY A 132 -20.23 -25.80 48.13
CA GLY A 132 -19.47 -25.23 49.25
C GLY A 132 -19.72 -23.75 49.46
N PHE A 133 -19.87 -22.97 48.37
CA PHE A 133 -20.17 -21.54 48.46
C PHE A 133 -21.52 -21.26 49.15
N ALA A 134 -22.52 -22.12 48.97
CA ALA A 134 -23.86 -21.92 49.54
C ALA A 134 -23.91 -22.07 51.08
N THR A 135 -22.91 -22.70 51.71
CA THR A 135 -22.91 -22.92 53.16
C THR A 135 -22.26 -21.80 53.97
N ASP A 136 -21.55 -20.87 53.33
CA ASP A 136 -20.85 -19.76 54.02
C ASP A 136 -21.76 -18.54 54.29
N PHE A 137 -23.01 -18.54 53.83
CA PHE A 137 -23.95 -17.41 53.98
C PHE A 137 -25.07 -17.64 55.00
N THR A 138 -24.96 -18.66 55.86
CA THR A 138 -25.94 -18.95 56.93
C THR A 138 -25.25 -18.90 58.28
#